data_AF-A0A485M7G6-F1
#
_entry.id   AF-A0A485M7G6-F1
#
_cell.length_a   1.000
_cell.length_b   1.000
_cell.length_c   1.000
_cell.angle_alpha   90.00
_cell.angle_beta   90.00
_cell.angle_gamma   90.00
#
_symmetry.space_group_name_H-M   'P 1'
#
loop_
_entity.id
_entity.type
_entity.pdbx_description
1 polymer ?
#
loop_
_entity_poly.entity_id
_entity_poly.type
_entity_poly.pdbx_seq_one_letter_code
_entity_poly.pdbx_strand_id
1 'polypeptide(L)'
;MFGALAKTYYAKKRGIAPESIVSVSVMPCTAKKFEAQRPEMNDSAKYWKINNLRDVDIVLTTRELARMLKAKHIDLTSLPDENYDSLMGEDTGAAIIFGATGGVMEAAARTAYFPGHRQ
;
A
#
# COMPACT_ATOMS: atom_id res chain seq x y z
N MET A 1 -0.25 4.77 5.17
CA MET A 1 0.61 5.68 4.37
C MET A 1 0.33 5.56 2.88
N PHE A 2 0.62 4.43 2.22
CA PHE A 2 0.48 4.30 0.75
C PHE A 2 -0.88 4.74 0.19
N GLY A 3 -1.99 4.37 0.83
CA GLY A 3 -3.34 4.77 0.38
C GLY A 3 -3.53 6.29 0.25
N ALA A 4 -2.98 7.07 1.18
CA ALA A 4 -3.01 8.53 1.12
C ALA A 4 -2.20 9.05 -0.09
N LEU A 5 -1.03 8.48 -0.37
CA LEU A 5 -0.20 8.85 -1.53
C LEU A 5 -0.85 8.46 -2.86
N ALA A 6 -1.50 7.30 -2.92
CA ALA A 6 -2.24 6.83 -4.10
C ALA A 6 -3.35 7.80 -4.50
N LYS A 7 -4.06 8.35 -3.50
CA LYS A 7 -5.15 9.29 -3.76
C LYS A 7 -4.73 10.76 -3.77
N THR A 8 -3.47 11.09 -3.46
CA THR A 8 -2.97 12.48 -3.53
C THR A 8 -1.94 12.63 -4.64
N TYR A 9 -0.72 12.15 -4.41
CA TYR A 9 0.39 12.27 -5.33
C TYR A 9 0.14 11.55 -6.66
N TYR A 10 -0.29 10.28 -6.62
CA TYR A 10 -0.53 9.50 -7.84
C TYR A 10 -1.71 10.06 -8.64
N ALA A 11 -2.84 10.35 -7.95
CA ALA A 11 -4.00 11.02 -8.54
C ALA A 11 -3.61 12.30 -9.28
N LYS A 12 -2.82 13.17 -8.63
CA LYS A 12 -2.34 14.42 -9.22
C LYS A 12 -1.42 14.19 -10.42
N LYS A 13 -0.46 13.26 -10.34
CA LYS A 13 0.52 13.01 -11.40
C LYS A 13 -0.11 12.35 -12.64
N ARG A 14 -1.18 11.57 -12.47
CA ARG A 14 -1.94 10.94 -13.56
C ARG A 14 -3.12 11.78 -14.05
N GLY A 15 -3.46 12.88 -13.37
CA GLY A 15 -4.62 13.72 -13.71
C GLY A 15 -5.97 13.02 -13.48
N ILE A 16 -6.04 12.12 -12.51
CA ILE A 16 -7.22 11.32 -12.20
C ILE A 16 -7.91 11.91 -10.97
N ALA A 17 -9.24 12.01 -11.00
CA ALA A 17 -10.03 12.44 -9.85
C ALA A 17 -9.87 11.44 -8.68
N PRO A 18 -9.50 11.88 -7.46
CA PRO A 18 -9.23 10.95 -6.35
C PRO A 18 -10.45 10.10 -5.96
N GLU A 19 -11.66 10.58 -6.19
CA GLU A 19 -12.92 9.86 -5.96
C GLU A 19 -13.12 8.70 -6.95
N SER A 20 -12.45 8.73 -8.10
CA SER A 20 -12.48 7.63 -9.08
C SER A 20 -11.45 6.54 -8.80
N ILE A 21 -10.60 6.72 -7.78
CA ILE A 21 -9.57 5.76 -7.39
C ILE A 21 -10.09 4.90 -6.23
N VAL A 22 -10.12 3.58 -6.46
CA VAL A 22 -10.37 2.58 -5.40
C VAL A 22 -9.04 1.97 -4.97
N SER A 23 -8.64 2.25 -3.72
CA SER A 23 -7.44 1.69 -3.09
C SER A 23 -7.79 0.37 -2.40
N VAL A 24 -7.30 -0.74 -2.97
CA VAL A 24 -7.40 -2.08 -2.40
C VAL A 24 -6.07 -2.49 -1.81
N SER A 25 -6.07 -2.88 -0.54
CA SER A 25 -4.88 -3.28 0.19
C SER A 25 -4.92 -4.77 0.51
N VAL A 26 -3.93 -5.53 0.01
CA VAL A 26 -3.79 -6.97 0.31
C VAL A 26 -2.84 -7.13 1.48
N MET A 27 -3.31 -7.77 2.56
CA MET A 27 -2.61 -7.81 3.85
C MET A 27 -2.58 -9.23 4.44
N PRO A 28 -1.50 -9.64 5.11
CA PRO A 28 -1.47 -10.92 5.84
C PRO A 28 -2.23 -10.87 7.17
N CYS A 29 -2.68 -9.69 7.60
CA CYS A 29 -3.30 -9.44 8.89
C CYS A 29 -4.77 -9.03 8.76
N THR A 30 -5.63 -9.59 9.61
CA THR A 30 -7.05 -9.20 9.69
C THR A 30 -7.25 -7.84 10.35
N ALA A 31 -6.38 -7.44 11.28
CA ALA A 31 -6.48 -6.17 12.00
C ALA A 31 -6.40 -4.94 11.07
N LYS A 32 -5.78 -5.07 9.89
CA LYS A 32 -5.72 -3.99 8.90
C LYS A 32 -7.10 -3.58 8.37
N LYS A 33 -8.09 -4.48 8.40
CA LYS A 33 -9.49 -4.12 8.07
C LYS A 33 -10.04 -3.09 9.07
N PHE A 34 -9.76 -3.27 10.36
CA PHE A 34 -10.13 -2.32 11.39
C PHE A 34 -9.32 -1.01 11.26
N GLU A 35 -8.01 -1.10 11.05
CA GLU A 35 -7.15 0.08 10.87
C GLU A 35 -7.68 0.97 9.73
N ALA A 36 -7.99 0.40 8.57
CA ALA A 36 -8.50 1.14 7.42
C ALA A 36 -9.88 1.77 7.64
N GLN A 37 -10.62 1.40 8.68
CA GLN A 37 -11.94 1.97 9.04
C GLN A 37 -11.85 3.07 10.11
N ARG A 38 -10.66 3.30 10.69
CA ARG A 38 -10.47 4.32 11.73
C ARG A 38 -10.83 5.72 11.19
N PRO A 39 -11.57 6.56 11.95
CA PRO A 39 -12.02 7.88 11.45
C PRO A 39 -10.90 8.75 10.89
N GLU A 40 -9.70 8.68 11.48
CA GLU A 40 -8.51 9.45 11.11
C GLU A 40 -7.80 8.99 9.83
N MET A 41 -8.13 7.81 9.27
CA MET A 41 -7.54 7.29 8.03
C MET A 41 -8.19 7.92 6.79
N ASN A 42 -8.07 9.24 6.70
CA ASN A 42 -8.69 10.10 5.70
C ASN A 42 -7.80 11.29 5.32
N ASP A 43 -6.48 11.10 5.29
CA ASP A 43 -5.54 12.18 4.99
C ASP A 43 -5.69 12.71 3.56
N SER A 44 -6.00 11.83 2.60
CA SER A 44 -6.38 12.22 1.24
C SER A 44 -7.62 13.11 1.21
N ALA A 45 -8.61 12.84 2.07
CA ALA A 45 -9.81 13.65 2.22
C ALA A 45 -9.47 15.07 2.68
N LYS A 46 -8.60 15.17 3.69
CA LYS A 46 -8.11 16.46 4.21
C LYS A 46 -7.32 17.22 3.14
N TYR A 47 -6.48 16.53 2.37
CA TYR A 47 -5.65 17.14 1.32
C TYR A 47 -6.51 17.79 0.22
N TRP A 48 -7.53 17.08 -0.26
CA TRP A 48 -8.41 17.57 -1.33
C TRP A 48 -9.62 18.35 -0.83
N LYS A 49 -9.86 18.41 0.48
CA LYS A 49 -11.08 18.96 1.11
C LYS A 49 -12.36 18.31 0.59
N ILE A 50 -12.31 17.01 0.32
CA ILE A 50 -13.43 16.21 -0.16
C ILE A 50 -13.97 15.38 1.01
N ASN A 51 -15.27 15.52 1.29
CA ASN A 51 -15.93 14.69 2.29
C ASN A 51 -16.09 13.25 1.79
N ASN A 52 -16.05 12.28 2.71
CA ASN A 52 -16.21 10.84 2.43
C ASN A 52 -15.11 10.18 1.58
N LEU A 53 -13.97 10.85 1.35
CA LEU A 53 -12.80 10.19 0.78
C LEU A 53 -12.07 9.39 1.87
N ARG A 54 -11.65 8.17 1.57
CA ARG A 54 -10.87 7.29 2.46
C ARG A 54 -9.52 7.02 1.84
N ASP A 55 -8.49 6.88 2.67
CA ASP A 55 -7.14 6.55 2.16
C ASP A 55 -7.08 5.13 1.62
N VAL A 56 -7.76 4.19 2.27
CA VAL A 56 -7.87 2.78 1.86
C VAL A 56 -9.35 2.41 1.89
N ASP A 57 -9.88 1.93 0.77
CA ASP A 57 -11.31 1.61 0.63
C ASP A 57 -11.58 0.16 1.03
N ILE A 58 -10.71 -0.76 0.60
CA ILE A 58 -10.89 -2.20 0.77
C ILE A 58 -9.61 -2.81 1.30
N VAL A 59 -9.73 -3.70 2.28
CA VAL A 59 -8.62 -4.53 2.75
C VAL A 59 -8.99 -6.00 2.55
N LEU A 60 -8.18 -6.69 1.74
CA LEU A 60 -8.26 -8.13 1.51
C LEU A 60 -7.16 -8.85 2.29
N THR A 61 -7.50 -9.97 2.91
CA THR A 61 -6.49 -10.87 3.44
C THR A 61 -5.86 -11.71 2.33
N THR A 62 -4.63 -12.19 2.53
CA THR A 62 -4.00 -13.15 1.60
C THR A 62 -4.89 -14.37 1.32
N ARG A 63 -5.64 -14.84 2.34
CA ARG A 63 -6.60 -15.95 2.20
C ARG A 63 -7.83 -15.60 1.36
N GLU A 64 -8.28 -14.36 1.37
CA GLU A 64 -9.40 -13.89 0.55
C GLU A 64 -8.96 -13.74 -0.91
N LEU A 65 -7.79 -13.13 -1.15
CA LEU A 65 -7.22 -13.04 -2.49
C LEU A 65 -7.00 -14.44 -3.09
N ALA A 66 -6.39 -15.36 -2.33
CA ALA A 66 -6.18 -16.73 -2.80
C ALA A 66 -7.48 -17.45 -3.17
N ARG A 67 -8.57 -17.22 -2.42
CA ARG A 67 -9.89 -17.77 -2.76
C ARG A 67 -10.47 -17.16 -4.03
N MET A 68 -10.32 -15.84 -4.23
CA MET A 68 -10.76 -15.16 -5.44
C MET A 68 -10.03 -15.66 -6.69
N LEU A 69 -8.71 -15.82 -6.60
CA LEU A 69 -7.89 -16.34 -7.71
C LEU A 69 -8.29 -17.78 -8.08
N LYS A 70 -8.45 -18.65 -7.08
CA LYS A 70 -8.92 -20.03 -7.29
C LYS A 70 -10.32 -20.09 -7.91
N ALA A 71 -11.24 -19.24 -7.45
CA ALA A 71 -12.59 -19.15 -8.01
C ALA A 71 -12.62 -18.64 -9.45
N LYS A 72 -11.57 -17.93 -9.89
CA LYS A 72 -11.38 -17.48 -11.27
C LYS A 72 -10.50 -18.40 -12.10
N HIS A 73 -10.08 -19.55 -11.56
CA HIS A 73 -9.17 -20.49 -12.20
C HIS A 73 -7.84 -19.84 -12.65
N ILE A 74 -7.35 -18.86 -11.87
CA ILE A 74 -6.06 -18.21 -12.11
C ILE A 74 -4.97 -18.98 -11.37
N ASP A 75 -4.01 -19.52 -12.12
CA ASP A 75 -2.81 -20.18 -11.58
C ASP A 75 -1.62 -19.22 -11.59
N LEU A 76 -1.32 -18.63 -10.42
CA LEU A 76 -0.19 -17.73 -10.22
C LEU A 76 1.16 -18.36 -10.58
N THR A 77 1.32 -19.68 -10.51
CA THR A 77 2.60 -20.36 -10.78
C THR A 77 2.92 -20.46 -12.27
N SER A 78 1.91 -20.27 -13.12
CA SER A 78 2.01 -20.32 -14.57
C SER A 78 2.14 -18.94 -15.22
N LEU A 79 1.95 -17.86 -14.45
CA LEU A 79 2.02 -16.50 -14.96
C LEU A 79 3.47 -16.07 -15.17
N PRO A 80 3.78 -15.33 -16.25
CA PRO A 80 5.09 -14.72 -16.42
C PRO A 80 5.32 -13.64 -15.35
N ASP A 81 6.58 -13.41 -15.02
CA ASP A 81 6.96 -12.28 -14.16
C ASP A 81 6.63 -10.95 -14.85
N GLU A 82 6.06 -10.02 -14.10
CA GLU A 82 5.75 -8.66 -14.55
C GLU A 82 6.38 -7.63 -13.62
N ASN A 83 6.68 -6.46 -14.17
CA ASN A 83 7.20 -5.34 -13.38
C ASN A 83 6.07 -4.64 -12.63
N TYR A 84 6.40 -4.11 -11.45
CA TYR A 84 5.52 -3.22 -10.70
C TYR A 84 5.27 -1.89 -11.44
N ASP A 85 4.28 -1.13 -10.96
CA ASP A 85 3.93 0.18 -11.51
C ASP A 85 5.12 1.17 -11.54
N SER A 86 5.31 1.83 -12.67
CA SER A 86 6.42 2.78 -12.89
C SER A 86 6.41 4.04 -12.02
N LEU A 87 5.33 4.33 -11.29
CA LEU A 87 5.17 5.59 -10.55
C LEU A 87 5.34 5.44 -9.04
N MET A 88 4.92 4.30 -8.49
CA MET A 88 4.91 4.01 -7.06
C MET A 88 5.17 2.52 -6.76
N GLY A 89 5.72 1.78 -7.73
CA GLY A 89 6.08 0.37 -7.62
C GLY A 89 7.59 0.12 -7.55
N GLU A 90 8.41 1.17 -7.51
CA GLU A 90 9.84 1.02 -7.22
C GLU A 90 10.03 0.65 -5.74
N ASP A 91 10.34 -0.62 -5.49
CA ASP A 91 10.69 -1.12 -4.18
C ASP A 91 12.20 -1.10 -3.97
N THR A 92 12.62 -0.74 -2.75
CA THR A 92 14.01 -0.97 -2.30
C THR A 92 14.04 -2.31 -1.55
N GLY A 93 15.22 -2.95 -1.41
CA GLY A 93 15.34 -4.19 -0.63
C GLY A 93 14.80 -4.08 0.81
N ALA A 94 14.71 -2.87 1.36
CA ALA A 94 14.10 -2.56 2.65
C ALA A 94 12.56 -2.61 2.65
N ALA A 95 11.90 -2.41 1.50
CA ALA A 95 10.45 -2.54 1.35
C ALA A 95 10.01 -4.03 1.33
N ILE A 96 10.84 -4.91 0.78
CA ILE A 96 10.58 -6.36 0.70
C ILE A 96 10.62 -7.02 2.10
N ILE A 97 11.54 -6.60 2.97
CA ILE A 97 11.65 -7.14 4.34
C ILE A 97 10.52 -6.70 5.28
N PHE A 98 9.60 -5.82 4.85
CA PHE A 98 8.45 -5.39 5.66
C PHE A 98 7.58 -6.57 6.13
N GLY A 99 7.54 -7.66 5.37
CA GLY A 99 6.83 -8.90 5.73
C GLY A 99 7.55 -9.78 6.77
N ALA A 100 8.81 -9.52 7.08
CA ALA A 100 9.58 -10.24 8.09
C ALA A 100 9.53 -9.51 9.44
N THR A 101 9.49 -10.26 10.55
CA THR A 101 9.57 -9.67 11.90
C THR A 101 10.86 -8.87 12.04
N GLY A 102 10.75 -7.54 12.18
CA GLY A 102 11.89 -6.63 12.29
C GLY A 102 12.13 -5.73 11.08
N GLY A 103 11.48 -5.95 9.93
CA GLY A 103 11.77 -5.20 8.70
C GLY A 103 11.61 -3.68 8.81
N VAL A 104 10.49 -3.22 9.38
CA VAL A 104 10.25 -1.78 9.60
C VAL A 104 11.25 -1.20 10.60
N MET A 105 11.53 -1.94 11.68
CA MET A 105 12.41 -1.48 12.75
C MET A 105 13.86 -1.41 12.27
N GLU A 106 14.31 -2.40 11.49
CA GLU A 106 15.65 -2.45 10.91
C GLU A 106 15.82 -1.35 9.85
N ALA A 107 14.84 -1.14 8.97
CA ALA A 107 14.89 -0.06 7.99
C ALA A 107 14.96 1.32 8.66
N ALA A 108 14.19 1.54 9.74
CA ALA A 108 14.25 2.75 10.54
C ALA A 108 15.62 2.91 11.22
N ALA A 109 16.16 1.84 11.82
CA ALA A 109 17.47 1.85 12.47
C ALA A 109 18.62 2.11 11.47
N ARG A 110 18.60 1.47 10.30
CA ARG A 110 19.55 1.74 9.20
C ARG A 110 19.48 3.20 8.77
N THR A 111 18.27 3.71 8.57
CA THR A 111 18.06 5.12 8.17
C THR A 111 18.53 6.10 9.25
N ALA A 112 18.44 5.77 10.54
CA ALA A 112 18.99 6.60 11.61
C ALA A 112 20.53 6.51 11.72
N TYR A 113 21.10 5.36 11.40
CA TYR A 113 22.54 5.10 11.45
C TYR A 113 23.32 5.84 10.33
N PHE A 114 22.81 5.82 9.10
CA PHE A 114 23.52 6.41 7.94
C PHE A 114 23.75 7.94 7.98
N PRO A 115 22.82 8.79 8.47
CA PRO A 115 23.04 10.23 8.63
C PRO A 115 24.10 10.57 9.68
N GLY A 116 24.30 9.70 10.68
CA GLY A 116 25.22 9.93 11.80
C GLY A 116 26.69 9.63 11.50
N HIS A 117 26.99 8.97 10.38
CA HIS A 117 28.35 8.54 10.01
C HIS A 117 28.93 9.24 8.77
N ARG A 118 28.28 10.30 8.29
CA ARG A 118 28.90 11.30 7.40
C ARG A 118 29.26 12.55 8.22
N GLN A 119 30.23 12.40 9.13
CA GLN A 119 31.09 13.48 9.60
C GLN A 119 32.53 13.05 9.42
#